data_AF-A0A2S6S578-F1
#
_entry.id   AF-A0A2S6S578-F1
#
_cell.length_a   1.000
_cell.length_b   1.000
_cell.length_c   1.000
_cell.angle_alpha   90.00
_cell.angle_beta   90.00
_cell.angle_gamma   90.00
#
_symmetry.space_group_name_H-M   'P 1'
#
loop_
_entity.id
_entity.type
_entity.pdbx_description
1 polymer ?
#
loop_
_entity_poly.entity_id
_entity_poly.type
_entity_poly.pdbx_seq_one_letter_code
_entity_poly.pdbx_strand_id
1 'polypeptide(L)' 'MKVVLKLKKELNKILDLRSLSNLNGKSISTKELCKIKFLYGRRFVSFEEIFSFKLLQDKKI' A
#
# COMPACT_ATOMS: atom_id res chain seq x y z
N MET A 1 4.62 13.33 4.43
CA MET A 1 3.49 12.52 4.94
C MET A 1 3.98 11.12 5.26
N LYS A 2 3.95 10.71 6.53
CA LYS A 2 4.28 9.33 6.92
C LYS A 2 2.99 8.50 6.96
N VAL A 3 3.04 7.27 6.47
CA VAL A 3 1.90 6.35 6.47
C VAL A 3 2.31 5.06 7.15
N VAL A 4 1.50 4.60 8.10
CA VAL A 4 1.66 3.26 8.68
C VAL A 4 0.80 2.30 7.89
N LEU A 5 1.42 1.23 7.40
CA LEU A 5 0.74 0.13 6.74
C LEU A 5 0.64 -1.06 7.70
N LYS A 6 -0.56 -1.61 7.84
CA LYS A 6 -0.82 -2.81 8.62
C LYS A 6 -1.38 -3.88 7.69
N LEU A 7 -0.74 -5.05 7.67
CA LEU A 7 -1.29 -6.21 6.98
C LEU A 7 -2.63 -6.61 7.61
N LYS A 8 -3.67 -6.79 6.79
CA LYS A 8 -4.99 -7.26 7.24
C LYS A 8 -4.99 -8.74 7.63
N LYS A 9 -4.09 -9.51 7.02
CA LYS A 9 -3.90 -10.94 7.25
C LYS A 9 -2.44 -11.30 7.02
N GLU A 10 -2.02 -12.41 7.60
CA GLU A 10 -0.70 -12.98 7.34
C GLU A 10 -0.58 -13.41 5.87
N LEU A 11 0.58 -13.16 5.28
CA LEU A 11 0.87 -13.52 3.90
C LEU A 11 1.45 -14.93 3.87
N ASN A 12 0.80 -15.82 3.12
CA ASN A 12 1.26 -17.20 2.90
C ASN A 12 1.96 -17.41 1.55
N LYS A 13 2.13 -16.34 0.78
CA LYS A 13 2.82 -16.29 -0.53
C LYS A 13 3.59 -14.99 -0.65
N ILE A 14 4.48 -14.93 -1.64
CA ILE A 14 5.21 -13.71 -1.98
C ILE A 14 4.24 -12.65 -2.53
N LEU A 15 4.32 -11.45 -1.95
CA LEU A 15 3.64 -10.25 -2.43
C LEU A 15 4.65 -9.35 -3.13
N ASP A 16 4.48 -9.14 -4.42
CA ASP A 16 5.31 -8.28 -5.24
C ASP A 16 4.84 -6.82 -5.17
N LEU A 17 5.68 -5.97 -4.60
CA LEU A 17 5.42 -4.55 -4.40
C LEU A 17 6.05 -3.64 -5.46
N ARG A 18 6.57 -4.19 -6.57
CA ARG A 18 7.22 -3.40 -7.63
C ARG A 18 6.30 -2.31 -8.20
N SER A 19 4.98 -2.48 -8.17
CA SER A 19 4.01 -1.44 -8.55
C SER A 19 4.16 -0.13 -7.76
N LEU A 20 4.76 -0.15 -6.56
CA LEU A 20 5.01 1.06 -5.75
C LEU A 20 6.15 1.94 -6.31
N SER A 21 7.10 1.38 -7.07
CA SER A 21 8.21 2.19 -7.61
C SER A 21 7.72 3.25 -8.59
N ASN A 22 6.61 2.98 -9.28
CA ASN A 22 5.94 3.90 -10.19
C ASN A 22 5.36 5.16 -9.51
N LEU A 23 5.29 5.15 -8.17
CA LEU A 23 4.77 6.24 -7.35
C LEU A 23 5.87 7.16 -6.82
N ASN A 24 7.15 6.81 -7.02
CA ASN A 24 8.25 7.59 -6.48
C ASN A 24 8.19 9.03 -7.01
N GLY A 25 8.16 10.00 -6.09
CA GLY A 25 8.05 11.43 -6.42
C GLY A 25 6.67 11.92 -6.89
N LYS A 26 5.65 11.05 -6.98
CA LYS A 26 4.29 11.45 -7.35
C LYS A 26 3.44 11.66 -6.10
N SER A 27 2.73 12.80 -6.05
CA SER A 27 1.64 12.97 -5.10
C SER A 27 0.51 12.02 -5.49
N ILE A 28 0.10 11.14 -4.58
CA ILE A 28 -0.98 10.19 -4.81
C ILE A 28 -2.08 10.39 -3.77
N SER A 29 -3.32 10.43 -4.23
CA SER A 29 -4.46 10.49 -3.31
C SER A 29 -4.67 9.15 -2.61
N THR A 30 -5.32 9.17 -1.45
CA THR A 30 -5.67 7.92 -0.73
C THR A 30 -6.55 7.00 -1.58
N LYS A 31 -7.45 7.55 -2.41
CA LYS A 31 -8.30 6.79 -3.34
C LYS A 31 -7.50 6.07 -4.42
N GLU A 32 -6.46 6.71 -4.94
CA GLU A 32 -5.56 6.09 -5.92
C GLU A 32 -4.65 5.05 -5.27
N LEU A 33 -4.17 5.32 -4.06
CA LEU A 33 -3.37 4.36 -3.27
C LEU A 33 -4.12 3.04 -3.09
N CYS A 34 -5.41 3.09 -2.70
CA CYS A 34 -6.24 1.90 -2.52
C CYS A 34 -6.38 1.04 -3.80
N LYS A 35 -6.33 1.67 -4.98
CA LYS A 35 -6.52 0.99 -6.28
C LYS A 35 -5.26 0.34 -6.84
N ILE A 36 -4.09 0.59 -6.26
CA ILE A 36 -2.84 -0.02 -6.74
C ILE A 36 -2.95 -1.53 -6.62
N LYS A 37 -2.55 -2.24 -7.68
CA LYS A 37 -2.55 -3.70 -7.72
C LYS A 37 -1.13 -4.24 -7.53
N PHE A 38 -1.05 -5.32 -6.76
CA PHE A 38 0.14 -6.10 -6.48
C PHE A 38 -0.04 -7.53 -6.98
N LEU A 39 1.06 -8.18 -7.36
CA LEU A 39 1.05 -9.60 -7.68
C LEU A 39 1.24 -10.40 -6.39
N TYR A 40 0.27 -11.24 -6.05
CA TYR A 40 0.31 -12.13 -4.89
C TYR A 40 0.26 -13.59 -5.36
N GLY A 41 1.42 -14.24 -5.40
CA GLY A 41 1.59 -15.52 -6.09
C GLY A 41 1.31 -15.39 -7.60
N ARG A 42 0.10 -15.78 -8.04
CA ARG A 42 -0.34 -15.72 -9.45
C ARG A 42 -1.58 -14.84 -9.68
N ARG A 43 -2.05 -14.13 -8.64
CA ARG A 43 -3.25 -13.29 -8.71
C ARG A 43 -2.88 -11.84 -8.45
N PHE A 44 -3.61 -10.93 -9.09
CA PHE A 44 -3.54 -9.51 -8.75
C PHE A 44 -4.49 -9.23 -7.58
N VAL A 45 -3.99 -8.52 -6.58
CA VAL A 45 -4.74 -8.06 -5.41
C VAL A 45 -4.53 -6.56 -5.26
N SER A 46 -5.56 -5.84 -4.85
CA SER A 46 -5.46 -4.40 -4.59
C SER A 46 -4.77 -4.11 -3.25
N PHE A 47 -4.29 -2.88 -3.10
CA PHE A 47 -3.70 -2.39 -1.87
C PHE A 47 -4.67 -2.50 -0.69
N GLU A 48 -5.93 -2.09 -0.89
CA GLU A 48 -6.94 -2.14 0.18
C GLU A 48 -7.30 -3.57 0.59
N GLU A 49 -7.14 -4.56 -0.28
CA GLU A 49 -7.36 -5.98 0.09
C GLU A 49 -6.27 -6.51 1.04
N ILE A 50 -5.05 -5.96 0.98
CA ILE A 50 -3.89 -6.45 1.73
C ILE A 50 -3.58 -5.59 2.95
N PHE A 51 -3.66 -4.28 2.80
CA PHE A 51 -3.22 -3.32 3.81
C PHE A 51 -4.40 -2.48 4.33
N SER A 52 -4.44 -2.33 5.64
CA SER A 52 -5.04 -1.16 6.29
C SER A 52 -3.95 -0.09 6.43
N PHE A 53 -4.32 1.18 6.36
CA PHE A 53 -3.35 2.26 6.53
C PHE A 53 -3.86 3.37 7.42
N LYS A 54 -2.94 4.03 8.12
CA LYS A 54 -3.20 5.23 8.91
C LYS A 54 -2.20 6.30 8.52
N LEU A 55 -2.71 7.49 8.18
CA LEU A 55 -1.87 8.66 8.01
C LEU A 55 -1.34 9.09 9.37
N LEU A 56 -0.02 9.16 9.50
CA LEU A 56 0.60 9.82 10.64
C LEU A 56 0.64 11.30 10.32
N GLN A 57 -0.15 12.07 11.07
CA GLN A 57 0.08 13.51 11.15
C GLN A 57 1.37 13.69 11.93
N ASP A 58 2.34 14.38 11.34
CA ASP A 58 3.47 14.88 12.12
C ASP A 58 2.85 15.77 13.22
N LYS A 59 3.03 15.39 14.48
CA LYS A 59 2.77 16.32 15.59
C LYS A 59 3.66 17.51 15.30
N LYS A 60 3.06 18.64 14.91
CA LYS A 60 3.75 19.94 14.93
C LYS A 60 4.30 20.09 16.36
N ILE A 61 5.63 20.02 16.48
CA ILE A 61 6.36 20.55 17.62
C ILE A 61 6.52 22.04 17.35
#